data_AF-A0A433BHJ3-F1
#
_entry.id   AF-A0A433BHJ3-F1
#
_cell.length_a   1.000
_cell.length_b   1.000
_cell.length_c   1.000
_cell.angle_alpha   90.00
_cell.angle_beta   90.00
_cell.angle_gamma   90.00
#
_symmetry.space_group_name_H-M   'P 1'
#
loop_
_entity.id
_entity.type
_entity.pdbx_description
1 polymer ?
#
loop_
_entity_poly.entity_id
_entity_poly.type
_entity_poly.pdbx_seq_one_letter_code
_entity_poly.pdbx_strand_id
1 'polypeptide(L)'
;MSMLSKTLASTLLALLASTGAMAAGDPGASITRPVGYKPLVGDAALGEKLFNDPKLSTNGMSCASCHANHGAFQASFAKPYPHTVAMAKDQLGRKTVYLDEMVQGCMVMPMAAKPLPWDSKELAALTAYTASLQKTFKPAR
;
A
#
# COMPACT_ATOMS: atom_id res chain seq x y z
N MET A 1 -54.05 -17.02 43.54
CA MET A 1 -54.20 -16.05 42.43
C MET A 1 -52.98 -15.16 42.38
N SER A 2 -52.43 -15.00 41.16
CA SER A 2 -51.50 -14.01 40.59
C SER A 2 -50.59 -13.21 41.53
N MET A 3 -49.26 -13.33 41.44
CA MET A 3 -48.37 -12.78 40.40
C MET A 3 -48.45 -11.25 40.25
N LEU A 4 -47.28 -10.59 40.40
CA LEU A 4 -46.62 -9.69 39.43
C LEU A 4 -45.86 -8.54 40.11
N SER A 5 -44.55 -8.78 40.22
CA SER A 5 -43.46 -7.81 40.17
C SER A 5 -43.66 -6.74 39.08
N LYS A 6 -43.38 -5.46 39.37
CA LYS A 6 -42.84 -4.51 38.39
C LYS A 6 -41.88 -3.50 39.02
N THR A 7 -40.71 -3.46 38.40
CA THR A 7 -39.46 -2.76 38.64
C THR A 7 -39.47 -1.26 38.30
N LEU A 8 -38.45 -0.59 38.84
CA LEU A 8 -38.01 0.79 38.55
C LEU A 8 -37.95 1.12 37.05
N ALA A 9 -38.25 2.38 36.71
CA ALA A 9 -37.92 2.97 35.41
C ALA A 9 -37.17 4.30 35.64
N SER A 10 -35.84 4.24 35.54
CA SER A 10 -34.97 5.40 35.35
C SER A 10 -34.90 5.70 33.85
N THR A 11 -35.33 6.89 33.44
CA THR A 11 -35.23 7.39 32.08
C THR A 11 -33.83 7.97 31.83
N LEU A 12 -33.00 7.23 31.08
CA LEU A 12 -31.76 7.75 30.51
C LEU A 12 -32.05 8.23 29.07
N LEU A 13 -31.87 9.53 28.83
CA LEU A 13 -32.02 10.17 27.53
C LEU A 13 -30.74 9.93 26.70
N ALA A 14 -30.84 9.14 25.63
CA ALA A 14 -29.73 8.88 24.72
C ALA A 14 -29.60 10.00 23.67
N LEU A 15 -28.50 10.76 23.70
CA LEU A 15 -28.09 11.61 22.58
C LEU A 15 -27.36 10.73 21.53
N LEU A 16 -27.97 10.54 20.36
CA LEU A 16 -27.28 10.03 19.18
C LEU A 16 -26.54 11.19 18.49
N ALA A 17 -25.23 11.27 18.70
CA ALA A 17 -24.34 12.06 17.85
C ALA A 17 -23.89 11.19 16.67
N SER A 18 -24.59 11.31 15.54
CA SER A 18 -24.16 10.78 14.25
C SER A 18 -23.02 11.64 13.70
N THR A 19 -21.77 11.19 13.90
CA THR A 19 -20.64 11.64 13.10
C THR A 19 -20.30 10.55 12.10
N GLY A 20 -20.70 10.79 10.85
CA GLY A 20 -20.26 9.99 9.71
C GLY A 20 -18.76 10.23 9.49
N ALA A 21 -17.93 9.32 9.97
CA ALA A 21 -16.58 9.19 9.47
C ALA A 21 -16.67 8.75 8.01
N MET A 22 -16.24 9.61 7.08
CA MET A 22 -15.93 9.19 5.72
C MET A 22 -14.87 8.10 5.83
N ALA A 23 -15.24 6.86 5.54
CA ALA A 23 -14.32 5.75 5.49
C ALA A 23 -13.29 6.06 4.39
N ALA A 24 -12.07 6.42 4.80
CA ALA A 24 -10.91 6.22 3.95
C ALA A 24 -10.96 4.74 3.54
N GLY A 25 -11.26 4.46 2.27
CA GLY A 25 -11.35 3.09 1.77
C GLY A 25 -10.09 2.32 2.13
N ASP A 26 -10.24 1.04 2.47
CA ASP A 26 -9.12 0.17 2.86
C ASP A 26 -7.97 0.28 1.83
N PRO A 27 -6.84 0.93 2.18
CA PRO A 27 -5.69 1.06 1.28
C PRO A 27 -5.19 -0.32 0.82
N GLY A 28 -5.33 -1.32 1.69
CA GLY A 28 -4.97 -2.71 1.44
C GLY A 28 -5.76 -3.37 0.31
N ALA A 29 -7.03 -3.02 0.14
CA ALA A 29 -7.86 -3.54 -0.95
C ALA A 29 -7.38 -3.03 -2.31
N SER A 30 -7.04 -1.74 -2.40
CA SER A 30 -6.63 -1.08 -3.64
C SER A 30 -5.29 -1.54 -4.23
N ILE A 31 -4.45 -2.16 -3.40
CA ILE A 31 -3.11 -2.65 -3.74
C ILE A 31 -3.02 -4.18 -3.78
N THR A 32 -4.15 -4.87 -3.69
CA THR A 32 -4.21 -6.33 -3.91
C THR A 32 -4.27 -6.63 -5.40
N ARG A 33 -3.46 -7.57 -5.87
CA ARG A 33 -3.59 -8.08 -7.25
C ARG A 33 -5.02 -8.61 -7.51
N PRO A 34 -5.68 -8.19 -8.59
CA PRO A 34 -6.95 -8.75 -9.01
C PRO A 34 -6.81 -10.25 -9.34
N VAL A 35 -7.91 -10.99 -9.20
CA VAL A 35 -7.96 -12.41 -9.61
C VAL A 35 -7.67 -12.51 -11.11
N GLY A 36 -6.76 -13.41 -11.50
CA GLY A 36 -6.39 -13.61 -12.90
C GLY A 36 -5.43 -12.56 -13.47
N TYR A 37 -4.92 -11.64 -12.64
CA TYR A 37 -3.95 -10.63 -13.08
C TYR A 37 -2.67 -11.26 -13.64
N LYS A 38 -2.25 -10.76 -14.80
CA LYS A 38 -1.00 -11.11 -15.48
C LYS A 38 -0.19 -9.83 -15.68
N PRO A 39 1.01 -9.70 -15.08
CA PRO A 39 1.84 -8.52 -15.26
C PRO A 39 2.23 -8.32 -16.72
N LEU A 40 2.16 -7.07 -17.19
CA LEU A 40 2.75 -6.69 -18.47
C LEU A 40 4.28 -6.69 -18.37
N VAL A 41 4.95 -6.83 -19.52
CA VAL A 41 6.40 -6.59 -19.60
C VAL A 41 6.65 -5.09 -19.46
N GLY A 42 7.39 -4.71 -18.42
CA GLY A 42 7.71 -3.31 -18.13
C GLY A 42 8.95 -2.82 -18.87
N ASP A 43 8.93 -1.54 -19.25
CA ASP A 43 10.10 -0.80 -19.71
C ASP A 43 10.81 -0.16 -18.51
N ALA A 44 12.03 -0.64 -18.20
CA ALA A 44 12.79 -0.15 -17.04
C ALA A 44 13.22 1.32 -17.19
N ALA A 45 13.42 1.83 -18.42
CA ALA A 45 13.81 3.23 -18.62
C ALA A 45 12.63 4.17 -18.33
N LEU A 46 11.43 3.80 -18.75
CA LEU A 46 10.21 4.49 -18.32
C LEU A 46 10.03 4.38 -16.79
N GLY A 47 10.30 3.21 -16.23
CA GLY A 47 10.20 2.97 -14.79
C GLY A 47 11.13 3.87 -14.00
N GLU A 48 12.38 4.05 -14.45
CA GLU A 48 13.33 4.98 -13.84
C GLU A 48 12.83 6.43 -13.88
N LYS A 49 12.31 6.87 -15.02
CA LYS A 49 11.73 8.22 -15.15
C LYS A 49 10.59 8.43 -14.15
N LEU A 50 9.66 7.48 -14.07
CA LEU A 50 8.52 7.53 -13.15
C LEU A 50 8.95 7.47 -11.68
N PHE A 51 9.95 6.65 -11.36
CA PHE A 51 10.48 6.51 -10.00
C PHE A 51 11.03 7.84 -9.45
N ASN A 52 11.50 8.72 -10.33
CA ASN A 52 12.00 10.05 -9.99
C ASN A 52 10.94 11.17 -10.16
N ASP A 53 9.71 10.85 -10.59
CA ASP A 53 8.70 11.87 -10.90
C ASP A 53 7.87 12.24 -9.66
N PRO A 54 8.03 13.45 -9.09
CA PRO A 54 7.22 13.87 -7.95
C PRO A 54 5.75 14.10 -8.31
N LYS A 55 5.39 14.19 -9.60
CA LYS A 55 4.01 14.40 -10.04
C LYS A 55 3.12 13.17 -9.85
N LEU A 56 3.71 12.01 -9.56
CA LEU A 56 2.94 10.81 -9.20
C LEU A 56 2.26 10.93 -7.83
N SER A 57 2.77 11.79 -6.95
CA SER A 57 2.21 12.02 -5.63
C SER A 57 1.35 13.28 -5.57
N THR A 58 0.52 13.37 -4.53
CA THR A 58 -0.19 14.61 -4.19
C THR A 58 0.59 15.48 -3.20
N ASN A 59 1.68 14.95 -2.63
CA ASN A 59 2.48 15.59 -1.59
C ASN A 59 3.91 15.95 -2.05
N GLY A 60 4.21 15.85 -3.35
CA GLY A 60 5.48 16.25 -3.94
C GLY A 60 6.62 15.23 -3.76
N MET A 61 6.37 14.07 -3.16
CA MET A 61 7.34 12.98 -3.07
C MET A 61 7.39 12.14 -4.35
N SER A 62 8.55 11.56 -4.62
CA SER A 62 8.73 10.49 -5.60
C SER A 62 9.22 9.23 -4.87
N CYS A 63 9.32 8.10 -5.57
CA CYS A 63 9.95 6.91 -5.00
C CYS A 63 11.41 7.18 -4.61
N ALA A 64 12.12 7.97 -5.44
CA ALA A 64 13.49 8.37 -5.22
C ALA A 64 13.69 9.21 -3.94
N SER A 65 12.66 9.90 -3.45
CA SER A 65 12.73 10.66 -2.19
C SER A 65 13.19 9.81 -1.00
N CYS A 66 12.91 8.49 -1.02
CA CYS A 66 13.41 7.54 -0.01
C CYS A 66 14.40 6.51 -0.57
N HIS A 67 14.24 6.12 -1.83
CA HIS A 67 14.91 4.96 -2.40
C HIS A 67 16.05 5.28 -3.39
N ALA A 68 16.42 6.56 -3.54
CA ALA A 68 17.63 6.93 -4.28
C ALA A 68 18.87 6.23 -3.70
N ASN A 69 19.78 5.79 -4.57
CA ASN A 69 21.02 5.10 -4.20
C ASN A 69 20.80 3.89 -3.25
N HIS A 70 19.73 3.14 -3.49
CA HIS A 70 19.29 2.02 -2.65
C HIS A 70 18.96 2.39 -1.18
N GLY A 71 18.66 3.66 -0.91
CA GLY A 71 18.23 4.14 0.40
C GLY A 71 16.94 3.47 0.88
N ALA A 72 16.79 3.36 2.19
CA ALA A 72 15.59 2.85 2.88
C ALA A 72 15.08 1.45 2.46
N PHE A 73 15.78 0.72 1.57
CA PHE A 73 15.52 -0.68 1.32
C PHE A 73 16.02 -1.51 2.50
N GLN A 74 15.16 -2.37 3.01
CA GLN A 74 15.53 -3.34 4.04
C GLN A 74 16.33 -4.49 3.42
N ALA A 75 17.11 -5.21 4.24
CA ALA A 75 17.87 -6.38 3.78
C ALA A 75 17.00 -7.45 3.08
N SER A 76 15.72 -7.54 3.46
CA SER A 76 14.74 -8.43 2.82
C SER A 76 14.52 -8.11 1.34
N PHE A 77 14.79 -6.87 0.89
CA PHE A 77 14.65 -6.48 -0.52
C PHE A 77 15.55 -7.31 -1.44
N ALA A 78 16.64 -7.91 -0.96
CA ALA A 78 17.44 -8.84 -1.76
C ALA A 78 16.78 -10.22 -1.99
N LYS A 79 15.67 -10.52 -1.28
CA LYS A 79 14.96 -11.80 -1.40
C LYS A 79 14.02 -11.76 -2.62
N PRO A 80 13.87 -12.88 -3.35
CA PRO A 80 12.86 -12.98 -4.40
C PRO A 80 11.47 -12.64 -3.87
N TYR A 81 10.67 -11.93 -4.67
CA TYR A 81 9.25 -11.73 -4.39
C TYR A 81 8.42 -12.96 -4.82
N PRO A 82 7.31 -13.28 -4.14
CA PRO A 82 6.77 -12.57 -3.00
C PRO A 82 7.52 -12.87 -1.69
N HIS A 83 7.69 -11.86 -0.84
CA HIS A 83 8.28 -12.00 0.49
C HIS A 83 7.69 -10.98 1.47
N THR A 84 8.05 -11.09 2.75
CA THR A 84 7.60 -10.15 3.79
C THR A 84 8.38 -8.84 3.71
N VAL A 85 7.68 -7.72 3.50
CA VAL A 85 8.24 -6.37 3.56
C VAL A 85 7.70 -5.67 4.80
N ALA A 86 8.56 -5.04 5.59
CA ALA A 86 8.19 -4.41 6.87
C ALA A 86 7.06 -3.38 6.70
N MET A 87 7.17 -2.46 5.73
CA MET A 87 6.13 -1.47 5.45
C MET A 87 4.77 -2.14 5.15
N ALA A 88 4.75 -3.20 4.34
CA ALA A 88 3.52 -3.90 4.04
C ALA A 88 2.96 -4.69 5.23
N LYS A 89 3.82 -5.27 6.08
CA LYS A 89 3.39 -5.94 7.31
C LYS A 89 2.79 -4.93 8.29
N ASP A 90 3.47 -3.82 8.52
CA ASP A 90 3.16 -2.87 9.58
C ASP A 90 1.97 -1.98 9.23
N GLN A 91 1.86 -1.56 7.96
CA GLN A 91 0.80 -0.65 7.52
C GLN A 91 -0.41 -1.36 6.92
N LEU A 92 -0.24 -2.58 6.40
CA LEU A 92 -1.30 -3.30 5.66
C LEU A 92 -1.62 -4.67 6.27
N GLY A 93 -0.95 -5.07 7.36
CA GLY A 93 -1.14 -6.38 7.98
C GLY A 93 -0.75 -7.56 7.08
N ARG A 94 0.03 -7.32 6.01
CA ARG A 94 0.34 -8.36 5.01
C ARG A 94 1.52 -9.23 5.43
N LYS A 95 1.33 -10.54 5.37
CA LYS A 95 2.39 -11.53 5.63
C LYS A 95 3.45 -11.53 4.52
N THR A 96 3.01 -11.46 3.27
CA THR A 96 3.86 -11.36 2.08
C THR A 96 3.21 -10.42 1.07
N VAL A 97 4.03 -9.86 0.19
CA VAL A 97 3.59 -9.01 -0.92
C VAL A 97 4.36 -9.39 -2.17
N TYR A 98 3.73 -9.18 -3.33
CA TYR A 98 4.44 -9.13 -4.60
C TYR A 98 5.08 -7.75 -4.83
N LEU A 99 5.99 -7.66 -5.80
CA LEU A 99 6.74 -6.41 -6.04
C LEU A 99 5.83 -5.27 -6.54
N ASP A 100 4.89 -5.55 -7.44
CA ASP A 100 3.92 -4.57 -7.94
C ASP A 100 2.91 -4.15 -6.86
N GLU A 101 2.47 -5.05 -5.99
CA GLU A 101 1.71 -4.70 -4.78
C GLU A 101 2.50 -3.76 -3.87
N MET A 102 3.81 -4.01 -3.73
CA MET A 102 4.68 -3.15 -2.93
C MET A 102 4.88 -1.77 -3.57
N VAL A 103 5.04 -1.70 -4.90
CA VAL A 103 5.08 -0.43 -5.66
C VAL A 103 3.81 0.37 -5.42
N GLN A 104 2.63 -0.26 -5.58
CA GLN A 104 1.35 0.39 -5.30
C GLN A 104 1.25 0.83 -3.82
N GLY A 105 1.73 0.01 -2.89
CA GLY A 105 1.80 0.35 -1.48
C GLY A 105 2.65 1.60 -1.20
N CYS A 106 3.82 1.72 -1.82
CA CYS A 106 4.65 2.93 -1.75
C CYS A 106 3.91 4.16 -2.31
N MET A 107 3.15 3.98 -3.39
CA MET A 107 2.37 5.08 -3.97
C MET A 107 1.26 5.54 -3.01
N VAL A 108 0.48 4.62 -2.47
CA VAL A 108 -0.71 4.97 -1.67
C VAL A 108 -0.34 5.45 -0.27
N MET A 109 0.65 4.83 0.38
CA MET A 109 0.93 5.06 1.80
C MET A 109 1.80 6.30 2.04
N PRO A 110 3.12 6.32 1.72
CA PRO A 110 3.92 7.52 1.91
C PRO A 110 3.62 8.59 0.86
N MET A 111 3.43 8.25 -0.41
CA MET A 111 3.29 9.26 -1.48
C MET A 111 1.87 9.85 -1.59
N ALA A 112 0.89 9.40 -0.80
CA ALA A 112 -0.50 9.87 -0.88
C ALA A 112 -1.03 9.92 -2.34
N ALA A 113 -0.59 8.98 -3.17
CA ALA A 113 -0.98 8.86 -4.57
C ALA A 113 -2.17 7.93 -4.71
N LYS A 114 -2.87 8.03 -5.85
CA LYS A 114 -3.79 6.97 -6.26
C LYS A 114 -2.98 5.78 -6.79
N PRO A 115 -3.44 4.55 -6.57
CA PRO A 115 -2.85 3.39 -7.22
C PRO A 115 -2.99 3.53 -8.73
N LEU A 116 -2.02 2.99 -9.46
CA LEU A 116 -2.06 2.84 -10.90
C LEU A 116 -3.02 1.72 -11.29
N PRO A 117 -3.62 1.78 -12.50
CA PRO A 117 -4.34 0.65 -13.05
C PRO A 117 -3.42 -0.58 -13.12
N TRP A 118 -3.97 -1.75 -12.77
CA TRP A 118 -3.19 -3.00 -12.73
C TRP A 118 -2.64 -3.39 -14.11
N ASP A 119 -3.36 -3.05 -15.17
CA ASP A 119 -2.99 -3.26 -16.58
C ASP A 119 -2.23 -2.07 -17.20
N SER A 120 -1.79 -1.10 -16.40
CA SER A 120 -1.07 0.07 -16.90
C SER A 120 0.38 -0.26 -17.28
N LYS A 121 0.89 0.47 -18.29
CA LYS A 121 2.31 0.41 -18.66
C LYS A 121 3.18 1.00 -17.55
N GLU A 122 2.66 1.98 -16.82
CA GLU A 122 3.30 2.68 -15.73
C GLU A 122 3.60 1.75 -14.55
N LEU A 123 2.62 0.94 -14.12
CA LEU A 123 2.83 -0.04 -13.05
C LEU A 123 3.85 -1.10 -13.47
N ALA A 124 3.73 -1.60 -14.71
CA ALA A 124 4.68 -2.57 -15.25
C ALA A 124 6.11 -1.99 -15.31
N ALA A 125 6.25 -0.76 -15.79
CA ALA A 125 7.52 -0.05 -15.89
C ALA A 125 8.17 0.18 -14.51
N LEU A 126 7.42 0.72 -13.54
CA LEU A 126 7.90 0.90 -12.16
C LEU A 126 8.32 -0.43 -11.53
N THR A 127 7.54 -1.49 -11.76
CA THR A 127 7.87 -2.84 -11.27
C THR A 127 9.15 -3.37 -11.90
N ALA A 128 9.32 -3.21 -13.22
CA ALA A 128 10.52 -3.63 -13.94
C ALA A 128 11.78 -2.87 -13.47
N TYR A 129 11.68 -1.55 -13.30
CA TYR A 129 12.78 -0.75 -12.77
C TYR A 129 13.13 -1.13 -11.33
N THR A 130 12.13 -1.29 -10.45
CA THR A 130 12.36 -1.71 -9.06
C THR A 130 12.98 -3.11 -9.00
N ALA A 131 12.60 -4.03 -9.89
CA ALA A 131 13.25 -5.33 -10.01
C ALA A 131 14.72 -5.21 -10.47
N SER A 132 15.05 -4.22 -11.31
CA SER A 132 16.43 -3.96 -11.70
C SER A 132 17.26 -3.44 -10.51
N LEU A 133 16.67 -2.58 -9.66
CA LEU A 133 17.30 -2.15 -8.41
C LEU A 133 17.55 -3.33 -7.46
N GLN A 134 16.60 -4.25 -7.34
CA GLN A 134 16.76 -5.47 -6.51
C GLN A 134 17.98 -6.30 -6.95
N LYS A 135 18.21 -6.45 -8.26
CA LYS A 135 19.34 -7.25 -8.78
C LYS A 135 20.71 -6.68 -8.40
N THR A 136 20.80 -5.36 -8.24
CA THR A 136 22.05 -4.67 -7.90
C THR A 136 22.17 -4.37 -6.40
N PHE A 137 21.09 -4.58 -5.63
CA PHE A 137 21.06 -4.30 -4.21
C PHE A 137 21.94 -5.27 -3.42
N LYS A 138 22.81 -4.72 -2.58
CA LYS A 138 23.66 -5.46 -1.64
C LYS A 138 23.31 -5.00 -0.23
N PRO A 139 22.60 -5.82 0.57
CA PRO A 139 22.34 -5.48 1.96
C PRO A 139 23.65 -5.19 2.69
N ALA A 140 23.67 -4.15 3.53
CA ALA A 140 24.75 -3.98 4.50
C ALA A 140 24.81 -5.24 5.39
N ARG A 141 26.02 -5.73 5.65
CA ARG A 141 26.27 -6.90 6.50
C ARG A 141 26.09 -6.56 7.97
#